data_AF-A0A2V5XWW0-F1
#
_entry.id   AF-A0A2V5XWW0-F1
#
_cell.length_a   1.000
_cell.length_b   1.000
_cell.length_c   1.000
_cell.angle_alpha   90.00
_cell.angle_beta   90.00
_cell.angle_gamma   90.00
#
_symmetry.space_group_name_H-M   'P 1'
#
loop_
_entity.id
_entity.type
_entity.pdbx_description
1 polymer ?
#
loop_
_entity_poly.entity_id
_entity_poly.type
_entity_poly.pdbx_seq_one_letter_code
_entity_poly.pdbx_strand_id
1 'polypeptide(L)'
;MLLPRSHAWTRRQRWLIVACAVIALVGLSAVVYAYERYYRGPDYHFFIGTWRGELDCLGENRTGYRFKPDHTYDERLMVGDDEEWIPTGRWYAGGEFVYLRHRVESASGVSYDIDAWHIDSMTPNKVRMHHEMWYGTFVRVQ
;
A
#
# COMPACT_ATOMS: atom_id res chain seq x y z
N MET A 1 -54.68 32.33 -19.40
CA MET A 1 -53.62 31.97 -18.42
C MET A 1 -53.34 30.48 -18.56
N LEU A 2 -52.18 30.12 -19.10
CA LEU A 2 -51.69 28.73 -19.16
C LEU A 2 -51.23 28.33 -17.76
N LEU A 3 -52.01 27.51 -17.06
CA LEU A 3 -51.56 26.87 -15.82
C LEU A 3 -50.41 25.90 -16.16
N PRO A 4 -49.25 25.96 -15.47
CA PRO A 4 -48.19 25.02 -15.71
C PRO A 4 -48.69 23.64 -15.25
N ARG A 5 -48.68 22.66 -16.16
CA ARG A 5 -48.86 21.25 -15.82
C ARG A 5 -47.77 20.89 -14.81
N SER A 6 -48.10 20.88 -13.52
CA SER A 6 -47.32 20.16 -12.53
C SER A 6 -47.30 18.71 -13.00
N HIS A 7 -46.19 18.26 -13.58
CA HIS A 7 -46.03 16.87 -13.97
C HIS A 7 -45.86 16.06 -12.68
N ALA A 8 -46.96 15.83 -11.97
CA ALA A 8 -46.99 15.01 -10.78
C ALA A 8 -46.65 13.60 -11.22
N TRP A 9 -45.43 13.16 -10.91
CA TRP A 9 -44.98 11.82 -11.29
C TRP A 9 -45.95 10.79 -10.72
N THR A 10 -46.42 9.92 -11.59
CA THR A 10 -47.27 8.79 -11.20
C THR A 10 -46.52 7.89 -10.23
N ARG A 11 -47.26 7.18 -9.36
CA ARG A 11 -46.65 6.25 -8.37
C ARG A 11 -45.71 5.24 -9.03
N ARG A 12 -46.05 4.79 -10.25
CA ARG A 12 -45.21 3.90 -11.07
C ARG A 12 -43.88 4.55 -11.50
N GLN A 13 -43.90 5.80 -11.95
CA GLN A 13 -42.68 6.54 -12.32
C GLN A 13 -41.75 6.74 -11.13
N ARG A 14 -42.29 7.03 -9.94
CA ARG A 14 -41.48 7.13 -8.71
C ARG A 14 -40.77 5.82 -8.39
N TRP A 15 -41.49 4.70 -8.44
CA TRP A 15 -40.91 3.37 -8.20
C TRP A 15 -39.86 2.97 -9.23
N LEU A 16 -40.09 3.28 -10.52
CA LEU A 16 -39.09 3.04 -11.57
C LEU A 16 -37.81 3.82 -11.31
N ILE A 17 -37.92 5.05 -10.83
CA ILE A 17 -36.75 5.92 -10.61
C ILE A 17 -35.99 5.50 -9.36
N VAL A 18 -36.69 5.09 -8.31
CA VAL A 18 -36.06 4.45 -7.14
C VAL A 18 -35.35 3.16 -7.56
N ALA A 19 -35.99 2.31 -8.35
CA ALA A 19 -35.37 1.07 -8.83
C ALA A 19 -34.12 1.34 -9.67
N CYS A 20 -34.18 2.29 -10.61
CA CYS A 20 -33.01 2.71 -11.39
C CYS A 20 -31.89 3.25 -10.50
N ALA A 21 -32.20 4.07 -9.49
CA ALA A 21 -31.21 4.60 -8.55
C ALA A 21 -30.54 3.48 -7.75
N VAL A 22 -31.32 2.50 -7.25
CA VAL A 22 -30.79 1.35 -6.52
C VAL A 22 -29.90 0.50 -7.42
N ILE A 23 -30.32 0.20 -8.65
CA ILE A 23 -29.51 -0.58 -9.61
C ILE A 23 -28.21 0.15 -9.92
N ALA A 24 -28.25 1.48 -10.12
CA ALA A 24 -27.05 2.27 -10.37
C ALA A 24 -26.08 2.24 -9.18
N LEU A 25 -26.57 2.36 -7.94
CA LEU A 25 -25.75 2.29 -6.74
C LEU A 25 -25.13 0.90 -6.53
N VAL A 26 -25.91 -0.16 -6.73
CA VAL A 26 -25.42 -1.54 -6.65
C VAL A 26 -24.37 -1.79 -7.73
N GLY A 27 -24.62 -1.35 -8.96
CA GLY A 27 -23.66 -1.46 -10.07
C GLY A 27 -22.35 -0.73 -9.77
N LEU A 28 -22.43 0.52 -9.29
CA LEU A 28 -21.25 1.29 -8.90
C LEU A 28 -20.47 0.61 -7.77
N SER A 29 -21.17 0.14 -6.74
CA SER A 29 -20.55 -0.56 -5.61
C SER A 29 -19.88 -1.86 -6.04
N ALA A 30 -20.49 -2.61 -6.96
CA ALA A 30 -19.93 -3.84 -7.51
C ALA A 30 -18.67 -3.57 -8.33
N VAL A 31 -18.66 -2.48 -9.13
CA VAL A 31 -17.47 -2.06 -9.89
C VAL A 31 -16.34 -1.64 -8.97
N VAL A 32 -16.62 -0.82 -7.95
CA VAL A 32 -15.63 -0.41 -6.95
C VAL A 32 -15.08 -1.63 -6.21
N TYR A 33 -15.95 -2.54 -5.76
CA TYR A 33 -15.53 -3.75 -5.08
C TYR A 33 -14.67 -4.67 -5.96
N ALA A 34 -15.06 -4.86 -7.22
CA ALA A 34 -14.29 -5.66 -8.17
C ALA A 34 -12.92 -5.02 -8.45
N TYR A 35 -12.88 -3.70 -8.62
CA TYR A 35 -11.64 -2.95 -8.81
C TYR A 35 -10.73 -3.06 -7.58
N GLU A 36 -11.24 -2.73 -6.39
CA GLU A 36 -10.49 -2.84 -5.14
C GLU A 36 -10.03 -4.27 -4.86
N ARG A 37 -10.80 -5.29 -5.23
CA ARG A 37 -10.41 -6.68 -5.03
C ARG A 37 -9.36 -7.14 -6.03
N TYR A 38 -9.44 -6.68 -7.27
CA TYR A 38 -8.47 -7.04 -8.31
C TYR A 38 -7.13 -6.34 -8.11
N TYR A 39 -7.16 -5.06 -7.71
CA TYR A 39 -5.99 -4.23 -7.44
C TYR A 39 -5.63 -4.16 -5.94
N ARG A 40 -6.29 -4.96 -5.09
CA ARG A 40 -5.83 -5.21 -3.73
C ARG A 40 -4.55 -6.02 -3.88
N GLY A 41 -3.42 -5.32 -3.93
CA GLY A 41 -2.14 -5.96 -3.73
C GLY A 41 -2.03 -6.55 -2.31
N PRO A 42 -0.82 -6.91 -1.87
CA PRO A 42 -0.66 -7.77 -0.71
C PRO A 42 -1.25 -7.16 0.56
N ASP A 43 -1.89 -7.99 1.37
CA ASP A 43 -2.29 -7.58 2.71
C ASP A 43 -1.02 -7.26 3.52
N TYR A 44 -1.09 -6.27 4.41
CA TYR A 44 0.06 -5.85 5.21
C TYR A 44 0.65 -7.03 6.00
N HIS A 45 -0.19 -7.97 6.44
CA HIS A 45 0.22 -9.21 7.09
C HIS A 45 1.27 -10.01 6.31
N PHE A 46 1.28 -9.92 4.97
CA PHE A 46 2.30 -10.57 4.16
C PHE A 46 3.69 -10.05 4.52
N PHE A 47 3.86 -8.74 4.68
CA PHE A 47 5.16 -8.12 4.88
C PHE A 47 5.69 -8.30 6.31
N ILE A 48 4.84 -8.64 7.29
CA ILE A 48 5.28 -8.85 8.66
C ILE A 48 6.37 -9.95 8.72
N GLY A 49 7.48 -9.64 9.40
CA GLY A 49 8.63 -10.53 9.55
C GLY A 49 9.95 -9.89 9.12
N THR A 50 10.99 -10.72 9.01
CA THR A 50 12.33 -10.29 8.60
C THR A 50 12.56 -10.63 7.13
N TRP A 51 12.98 -9.63 6.37
CA TRP A 51 13.31 -9.73 4.95
C TRP A 51 14.75 -9.31 4.73
N ARG A 52 15.54 -10.11 4.03
CA ARG A 52 16.93 -9.81 3.68
C ARG A 52 17.12 -9.90 2.19
N GLY A 53 17.90 -9.00 1.61
CA GLY A 53 18.04 -8.94 0.18
C GLY A 53 19.19 -8.09 -0.31
N GLU A 54 19.22 -8.00 -1.63
CA GLU A 54 20.19 -7.21 -2.38
C GLU A 54 19.44 -6.06 -3.03
N LEU A 55 20.03 -4.86 -2.94
CA LEU A 55 19.67 -3.72 -3.77
C LEU A 55 20.70 -3.61 -4.88
N ASP A 56 20.25 -3.43 -6.12
CA ASP A 56 21.12 -3.37 -7.29
C ASP A 56 22.17 -2.25 -7.20
N CYS A 57 21.90 -1.18 -6.45
CA CYS A 57 22.85 -0.09 -6.19
C CYS A 57 23.94 -0.42 -5.16
N LEU A 58 23.72 -1.42 -4.30
CA LEU A 58 24.63 -1.79 -3.21
C LEU A 58 25.41 -3.08 -3.48
N GLY A 59 25.03 -3.85 -4.51
CA GLY A 59 25.80 -5.00 -5.02
C GLY A 59 25.97 -6.19 -4.06
N GLU A 60 25.43 -6.13 -2.85
CA GLU A 60 25.57 -7.15 -1.83
C GLU A 60 24.31 -7.30 -0.97
N ASN A 61 24.17 -8.46 -0.31
CA ASN A 61 23.11 -8.86 0.64
C ASN A 61 23.12 -8.02 1.94
N ARG A 62 23.32 -6.70 1.84
CA ARG A 62 23.49 -5.78 2.96
C ARG A 62 22.20 -5.09 3.37
N THR A 63 21.14 -5.20 2.57
CA THR A 63 19.86 -4.55 2.88
C THR A 63 18.90 -5.54 3.52
N GLY A 64 18.18 -5.08 4.53
CA GLY A 64 17.15 -5.90 5.17
C GLY A 64 16.16 -5.04 5.93
N TYR A 65 14.93 -5.52 6.00
CA TYR A 65 13.84 -4.87 6.71
C TYR A 65 13.18 -5.86 7.66
N ARG A 66 12.92 -5.42 8.89
CA ARG A 66 12.11 -6.16 9.85
C ARG A 66 10.82 -5.41 10.10
N PHE A 67 9.74 -5.87 9.48
CA PHE A 67 8.42 -5.26 9.59
C PHE A 67 7.65 -5.87 10.76
N LYS A 68 7.26 -5.01 11.71
CA LYS A 68 6.54 -5.42 12.92
C LYS A 68 5.02 -5.19 12.77
N PRO A 69 4.18 -5.97 13.48
CA PRO A 69 2.72 -5.81 13.43
C PRO A 69 2.20 -4.46 13.93
N ASP A 70 2.99 -3.71 14.70
CA ASP A 70 2.66 -2.38 15.21
C ASP A 70 2.93 -1.24 14.21
N HIS A 71 3.17 -1.59 12.94
CA HIS A 71 3.55 -0.68 11.86
C HIS A 71 4.88 0.04 12.07
N THR A 72 5.77 -0.48 12.92
CA THR A 72 7.17 -0.04 12.98
C THR A 72 8.08 -0.98 12.20
N TYR A 73 9.23 -0.48 11.74
CA TYR A 73 10.22 -1.31 11.08
C TYR A 73 11.64 -0.97 11.51
N ASP A 74 12.48 -2.01 11.47
CA ASP A 74 13.92 -1.88 11.66
C ASP A 74 14.61 -2.08 10.31
N GLU A 75 15.64 -1.29 10.05
CA GLU A 75 16.52 -1.46 8.89
C GLU A 75 17.80 -2.15 9.32
N ARG A 76 18.30 -3.04 8.48
CA ARG A 76 19.59 -3.68 8.66
C ARG A 76 20.69 -2.74 8.22
N LEU A 77 21.60 -2.42 9.13
CA LEU A 77 22.83 -1.69 8.84
C LEU A 77 24.04 -2.57 9.18
N MET A 78 25.09 -2.48 8.36
CA MET A 78 26.40 -3.05 8.70
C MET A 78 27.20 -1.96 9.43
N VAL A 79 27.54 -2.19 10.70
CA VAL A 79 28.36 -1.28 11.51
C VAL A 79 29.72 -1.97 11.73
N GLY A 80 30.67 -1.71 10.83
CA GLY A 80 31.90 -2.48 10.77
C GLY A 80 31.64 -3.90 10.26
N ASP A 81 32.06 -4.91 11.02
CA ASP A 81 31.85 -6.33 10.71
C ASP A 81 30.56 -6.91 11.33
N ASP A 82 29.88 -6.15 12.19
CA ASP A 82 28.66 -6.58 12.88
C ASP A 82 27.40 -6.12 12.17
N GLU A 83 26.38 -6.99 12.19
CA GLU A 83 25.03 -6.68 11.71
C GLU A 83 24.17 -6.13 12.84
N GLU A 84 23.64 -4.92 12.66
CA GLU A 84 22.71 -4.29 13.60
C GLU A 84 21.36 -4.01 12.94
N TRP A 85 20.29 -4.13 13.72
CA TRP A 85 18.93 -3.81 13.32
C TRP A 85 18.48 -2.53 14.03
N ILE A 86 18.41 -1.43 13.30
CA ILE A 86 18.16 -0.10 13.86
C ILE A 86 16.68 0.24 13.66
N PRO A 87 15.95 0.67 14.72
CA PRO A 87 14.59 1.16 14.57
C PRO A 87 14.56 2.45 13.73
N THR A 88 14.02 2.36 12.51
CA THR A 88 14.11 3.46 11.52
C THR A 88 12.82 4.29 11.47
N GLY A 89 11.66 3.66 11.57
CA GLY A 89 10.41 4.39 11.41
C GLY A 89 9.15 3.54 11.35
N ARG A 90 8.20 3.99 10.53
CA ARG A 90 6.90 3.30 10.34
C ARG A 90 6.73 2.81 8.92
N TRP A 91 5.97 1.74 8.74
CA TRP A 91 5.70 1.17 7.44
C TRP A 91 4.20 0.91 7.22
N TYR A 92 3.80 0.97 5.95
CA TYR A 92 2.44 0.70 5.51
C TYR A 92 2.49 -0.06 4.17
N ALA A 93 1.58 -1.00 3.96
CA ALA A 93 1.42 -1.67 2.68
C ALA A 93 -0.02 -1.48 2.19
N GLY A 94 -0.17 -1.23 0.89
CA GLY A 94 -1.47 -1.03 0.27
C GLY A 94 -1.36 -1.02 -1.23
N GLY A 95 -2.25 -1.78 -1.89
CA GLY A 95 -2.16 -1.97 -3.34
C GLY A 95 -0.80 -2.56 -3.71
N GLU A 96 -0.18 -2.01 -4.76
CA GLU A 96 1.10 -2.47 -5.30
C GLU A 96 2.31 -1.79 -4.62
N PHE A 97 2.13 -1.17 -3.44
CA PHE A 97 3.18 -0.40 -2.79
C PHE A 97 3.42 -0.77 -1.33
N VAL A 98 4.68 -0.63 -0.92
CA VAL A 98 5.12 -0.54 0.47
C VAL A 98 5.68 0.85 0.71
N TYR A 99 5.15 1.54 1.72
CA TYR A 99 5.58 2.87 2.11
C TYR A 99 6.39 2.78 3.39
N LEU A 100 7.61 3.31 3.36
CA LEU A 100 8.49 3.44 4.51
C LEU A 100 8.55 4.91 4.89
N ARG A 101 8.14 5.23 6.11
CA ARG A 101 8.20 6.57 6.67
C ARG A 101 9.37 6.65 7.64
N HIS A 102 10.42 7.31 7.21
CA HIS A 102 11.65 7.51 7.95
C HIS A 102 11.47 8.69 8.89
N ARG A 103 12.02 8.60 10.11
CA ARG A 103 12.17 9.75 10.97
C ARG A 103 13.58 10.32 10.76
N VAL A 104 13.67 11.52 10.21
CA VAL A 104 14.94 12.19 9.98
C VAL A 104 15.11 13.27 11.03
N GLU A 105 16.16 13.15 11.84
CA GLU A 105 16.50 14.15 12.84
C GLU A 105 17.65 15.01 12.31
N SER A 106 17.42 16.32 12.24
CA SER A 106 18.36 17.29 11.70
C SER A 106 18.54 18.47 12.64
N ALA A 107 19.54 19.32 12.39
CA ALA A 107 19.80 20.51 13.22
C ALA A 107 18.62 21.50 13.25
N SER A 108 17.71 21.47 12.27
CA SER A 108 16.51 22.31 12.20
C SER A 108 15.27 21.66 12.83
N GLY A 109 15.37 20.42 13.32
CA GLY A 109 14.27 19.67 13.93
C GLY A 109 14.04 18.29 13.30
N VAL A 110 12.89 17.70 13.60
CA VAL A 110 12.48 16.37 13.11
C VAL A 110 11.64 16.53 11.84
N SER A 111 12.11 15.96 10.74
CA SER A 111 11.33 15.78 9.50
C SER A 111 10.98 14.31 9.28
N TYR A 112 10.10 14.07 8.31
CA TYR A 112 9.70 12.73 7.93
C TYR A 112 9.74 12.61 6.41
N ASP A 113 10.53 11.65 5.94
CA ASP A 113 10.62 11.31 4.53
C ASP A 113 9.85 10.00 4.28
N ILE A 114 9.28 9.87 3.09
CA ILE A 114 8.47 8.70 2.71
C ILE A 114 9.03 8.10 1.44
N ASP A 115 9.48 6.86 1.56
CA ASP A 115 9.95 6.06 0.44
C ASP A 115 8.83 5.11 0.00
N ALA A 116 8.37 5.27 -1.23
CA ALA A 116 7.37 4.39 -1.84
C ALA A 116 8.07 3.32 -2.69
N TRP A 117 7.98 2.07 -2.27
CA TRP A 117 8.50 0.91 -2.98
C TRP A 117 7.37 0.24 -3.76
N HIS A 118 7.49 0.18 -5.07
CA HIS A 118 6.57 -0.56 -5.93
C HIS A 118 6.88 -2.05 -5.89
N ILE A 119 5.86 -2.89 -5.77
CA ILE A 119 5.97 -4.35 -5.69
C ILE A 119 5.81 -4.92 -7.10
N ASP A 120 6.90 -5.43 -7.66
CA ASP A 120 6.90 -6.00 -9.01
C ASP A 120 6.39 -7.44 -9.03
N SER A 121 6.77 -8.23 -8.02
CA SER A 121 6.32 -9.61 -7.88
C SER A 121 6.51 -10.11 -6.46
N MET A 122 5.67 -11.06 -6.08
CA MET A 122 5.63 -11.56 -4.72
C MET A 122 5.31 -13.06 -4.69
N THR A 123 6.06 -13.78 -3.86
CA THR A 123 5.80 -15.16 -3.45
C THR A 123 5.92 -15.24 -1.91
N PRO A 124 5.41 -16.28 -1.23
CA PRO A 124 5.42 -16.36 0.24
C PRO A 124 6.77 -16.02 0.91
N ASN A 125 7.88 -16.36 0.24
CA ASN A 125 9.23 -16.23 0.77
C ASN A 125 10.09 -15.22 0.02
N LYS A 126 9.59 -14.57 -1.04
CA LYS A 126 10.39 -13.67 -1.87
C LYS A 126 9.55 -12.53 -2.40
N VAL A 127 10.03 -11.30 -2.24
CA VAL A 127 9.43 -10.10 -2.84
C VAL A 127 10.47 -9.38 -3.69
N ARG A 128 10.04 -8.93 -4.86
CA ARG A 128 10.83 -8.03 -5.72
C ARG A 128 10.13 -6.69 -5.73
N MET A 129 10.87 -5.65 -5.42
CA MET A 129 10.35 -4.30 -5.34
C MET A 129 11.37 -3.30 -5.86
N HIS A 130 10.89 -2.15 -6.32
CA HIS A 130 11.75 -1.07 -6.75
C HIS A 130 11.30 0.28 -6.20
N HIS A 131 12.25 1.19 -6.05
CA HIS A 131 12.04 2.58 -5.68
C HIS A 131 12.88 3.44 -6.61
N GLU A 132 12.24 4.27 -7.43
CA GLU A 132 12.89 5.07 -8.47
C GLU A 132 13.80 4.24 -9.39
N MET A 133 15.13 4.35 -9.25
CA MET A 133 16.12 3.60 -10.03
C MET A 133 16.68 2.37 -9.28
N TRP A 134 16.26 2.14 -8.03
CA TRP A 134 16.77 1.06 -7.20
C TRP A 134 15.83 -0.14 -7.26
N TYR A 135 16.37 -1.28 -7.67
CA TYR A 135 15.65 -2.55 -7.66
C TYR A 135 16.19 -3.41 -6.54
N GLY A 136 15.28 -4.09 -5.85
CA GLY A 136 15.60 -4.92 -4.71
C GLY A 136 14.90 -6.26 -4.77
N THR A 137 15.64 -7.31 -4.42
CA THR A 137 15.09 -8.65 -4.25
C THR A 137 15.29 -9.10 -2.82
N PHE A 138 14.19 -9.31 -2.11
CA PHE A 138 14.19 -9.64 -0.69
C PHE A 138 13.60 -11.02 -0.45
N VAL A 139 14.26 -11.80 0.40
CA VAL A 139 13.88 -13.15 0.81
C VAL A 139 13.53 -13.13 2.29
N ARG A 140 12.44 -13.82 2.65
CA ARG A 140 12.00 -13.94 4.03
C ARG A 140 12.98 -14.84 4.80
N VAL A 141 13.44 -14.35 5.95
CA VAL A 141 14.24 -15.14 6.90
C VAL A 141 13.29 -15.80 7.88
N GLN A 142 13.34 -17.12 7.99
CA GLN A 142 12.57 -17.91 8.96
C GLN A 142 13.21 -17.85 10.35
#